data_AF-A0A7Y3KS99-F1
#
_entry.id   AF-A0A7Y3KS99-F1
#
_cell.length_a   1.000
_cell.length_b   1.000
_cell.length_c   1.000
_cell.angle_alpha   90.00
_cell.angle_beta   90.00
_cell.angle_gamma   90.00
#
_symmetry.space_group_name_H-M   'P 1'
#
loop_
_entity.id
_entity.type
_entity.pdbx_description
1 polymer ?
#
loop_
_entity_poly.entity_id
_entity_poly.type
_entity_poly.pdbx_seq_one_letter_code
_entity_poly.pdbx_strand_id
1 'polypeptide(L)'
;MTHKPFAITLGVGSSLANKTGSWRVERPVYVDRLPPCNNGCPAGENIQAWLYQAEEGNYEAAWRIIMQSNPLPAVMGRACFHPCELACNRVQIDEAVGINAVERFLGDRAIEAGWRVESAAPSSGRRVLVVGSGPAGLAAAYHLRLLGHEVEVHESAPLPGGMLRYG
;
A
#
# COMPACT_ATOMS: atom_id res chain seq x y z
N MET A 1 42.53 59.06 -19.56
CA MET A 1 42.13 57.87 -18.76
C MET A 1 40.75 57.44 -19.24
N THR A 2 40.66 56.18 -19.61
CA THR A 2 39.71 55.61 -20.58
C THR A 2 38.31 55.38 -20.00
N HIS A 3 37.30 55.97 -20.64
CA HIS A 3 35.89 55.61 -20.45
C HIS A 3 35.69 54.16 -20.92
N LYS A 4 35.67 53.20 -19.99
CA LYS A 4 35.25 51.84 -20.30
C LYS A 4 33.72 51.78 -20.27
N PRO A 5 33.07 51.14 -21.26
CA PRO A 5 31.62 50.94 -21.22
C PRO A 5 31.25 50.07 -20.00
N PHE A 6 30.09 50.35 -19.41
CA PHE A 6 29.58 49.77 -18.15
C PHE A 6 29.73 48.24 -18.06
N ALA A 7 29.70 47.54 -19.19
CA ALA A 7 29.77 46.09 -19.29
C ALA A 7 31.12 45.44 -18.94
N ILE A 8 32.23 46.19 -18.78
CA ILE A 8 33.59 45.62 -18.62
C ILE A 8 34.18 45.85 -17.21
N THR A 9 33.38 46.24 -16.23
CA THR A 9 33.86 46.54 -14.85
C THR A 9 33.29 45.65 -13.76
N LEU A 10 32.58 44.59 -14.12
CA LEU A 10 32.30 43.55 -13.14
C LEU A 10 33.54 42.64 -13.11
N GLY A 11 34.17 42.51 -11.94
CA GLY A 11 35.06 41.38 -11.68
C GLY A 11 34.30 40.08 -11.96
N VAL A 12 35.00 38.94 -12.00
CA VAL A 12 34.36 37.61 -12.07
C VAL A 12 33.55 37.32 -10.79
N GLY A 13 32.51 38.12 -10.55
CA GLY A 13 31.47 37.87 -9.58
C GLY A 13 30.66 36.70 -10.13
N SER A 14 30.39 35.74 -9.27
CA SER A 14 29.45 34.68 -9.60
C SER A 14 28.12 35.31 -10.04
N SER A 15 27.36 34.56 -10.83
CA SER A 15 26.01 34.90 -11.27
C SER A 15 25.06 35.34 -10.15
N LEU A 16 25.45 35.12 -8.87
CA LEU A 16 24.82 35.58 -7.64
C LEU A 16 24.58 37.11 -7.59
N ALA A 17 25.50 37.92 -8.11
CA ALA A 17 25.41 39.37 -8.01
C ALA A 17 24.38 39.99 -8.96
N ASN A 18 24.15 39.39 -10.13
CA ASN A 18 23.35 39.99 -11.19
C ASN A 18 21.95 39.40 -11.34
N LYS A 19 21.56 38.37 -10.55
CA LYS A 19 20.29 37.63 -10.71
C LYS A 19 19.96 37.23 -12.16
N THR A 20 20.95 37.17 -13.05
CA THR A 20 20.79 36.73 -14.44
C THR A 20 21.24 35.27 -14.53
N GLY A 21 20.32 34.40 -14.96
CA GLY A 21 20.45 32.94 -14.98
C GLY A 21 19.11 32.28 -14.64
N SER A 22 18.98 30.96 -14.81
CA SER A 22 17.81 30.19 -14.37
C SER A 22 17.80 30.06 -12.84
N TRP A 23 17.60 31.18 -12.16
CA TRP A 23 17.35 31.25 -10.73
C TRP A 23 15.98 30.63 -10.48
N ARG A 24 15.94 29.38 -10.01
CA ARG A 24 14.69 28.81 -9.49
C ARG A 24 14.32 29.57 -8.22
N VAL A 25 13.39 30.52 -8.35
CA VAL A 25 12.76 31.23 -7.22
C VAL A 25 11.84 30.33 -6.41
N GLU A 26 11.51 29.16 -6.95
CA GLU A 26 10.70 28.14 -6.31
C GLU A 26 11.49 26.85 -6.16
N ARG A 27 11.48 26.32 -4.93
CA ARG A 27 12.00 25.00 -4.62
C ARG A 27 10.83 24.04 -4.54
N PRO A 28 10.82 22.91 -5.28
CA PRO A 28 9.80 21.90 -5.10
C PRO A 28 9.85 21.42 -3.64
N VAL A 29 8.70 21.46 -2.98
CA VAL A 29 8.50 20.84 -1.68
C VAL A 29 7.89 19.48 -1.95
N TYR A 30 8.62 18.42 -1.61
CA TYR A 30 8.05 17.08 -1.61
C TYR A 30 7.06 17.01 -0.46
N VAL A 31 5.77 16.88 -0.81
CA VAL A 31 4.69 16.69 0.16
C VAL A 31 4.23 15.25 0.01
N ASP A 32 4.33 14.50 1.11
CA ASP A 32 3.72 13.19 1.17
C ASP A 32 2.22 13.36 1.40
N ARG A 33 1.41 12.89 0.45
CA ARG A 33 -0.05 12.97 0.49
C ARG A 33 -0.60 11.56 0.40
N LEU A 34 -1.66 11.29 1.14
CA LEU A 34 -2.37 10.02 1.06
C LEU A 34 -2.86 9.79 -0.38
N PRO A 35 -2.40 8.73 -1.06
CA PRO A 35 -2.89 8.41 -2.40
C PRO A 35 -4.40 8.13 -2.37
N PRO A 36 -5.16 8.55 -3.39
CA PRO A 36 -6.61 8.41 -3.35
C PRO A 36 -7.06 6.94 -3.43
N CYS A 37 -6.28 6.06 -4.06
CA CYS A 37 -6.52 4.61 -4.01
C CYS A 37 -6.39 4.07 -2.58
N ASN A 38 -5.34 4.45 -1.85
CA ASN A 38 -5.17 4.07 -0.44
C ASN A 38 -6.34 4.58 0.40
N ASN A 39 -6.74 5.85 0.21
CA ASN A 39 -7.89 6.44 0.92
C ASN A 39 -9.23 5.77 0.57
N GLY A 40 -9.37 5.31 -0.67
CA GLY A 40 -10.57 4.64 -1.18
C GLY A 40 -10.67 3.17 -0.77
N CYS A 41 -9.62 2.58 -0.21
CA CYS A 41 -9.61 1.17 0.19
C CYS A 41 -10.23 1.00 1.59
N PRO A 42 -11.36 0.28 1.73
CA PRO A 42 -11.98 0.08 3.04
C PRO A 42 -11.14 -0.79 3.98
N ALA A 43 -10.28 -1.66 3.44
CA ALA A 43 -9.36 -2.46 4.22
C ALA A 43 -8.15 -1.64 4.74
N GLY A 44 -7.95 -0.41 4.25
CA GLY A 44 -6.83 0.42 4.66
C GLY A 44 -5.48 -0.08 4.14
N GLU A 45 -5.47 -0.65 2.93
CA GLU A 45 -4.22 -1.10 2.30
C GLU A 45 -3.36 0.07 1.81
N ASN A 46 -2.05 -0.10 1.92
CA ASN A 46 -1.08 0.79 1.27
C ASN A 46 -0.83 0.35 -0.18
N ILE A 47 -1.80 0.64 -1.05
CA ILE A 47 -1.81 0.24 -2.46
C ILE A 47 -0.60 0.76 -3.22
N GLN A 48 -0.26 2.03 -3.04
CA GLN A 48 0.91 2.62 -3.68
C GLN A 48 2.21 1.88 -3.30
N ALA A 49 2.37 1.45 -2.05
CA ALA A 49 3.59 0.75 -1.62
C ALA A 49 3.68 -0.68 -2.15
N TRP A 50 2.60 -1.45 -2.12
CA TRP A 50 2.66 -2.83 -2.63
C TRP A 50 2.71 -2.87 -4.16
N LEU A 51 2.10 -1.91 -4.87
CA LEU A 51 2.25 -1.79 -6.32
C LEU A 51 3.70 -1.50 -6.70
N TYR A 52 4.38 -0.62 -5.96
CA TYR A 52 5.81 -0.33 -6.18
C TYR A 52 6.66 -1.60 -6.07
N GLN A 53 6.43 -2.42 -5.02
CA GLN A 53 7.14 -3.68 -4.88
C GLN A 53 6.80 -4.68 -5.99
N ALA A 54 5.55 -4.72 -6.44
CA ALA A 54 5.12 -5.60 -7.53
C ALA A 54 5.76 -5.19 -8.87
N GLU A 55 5.90 -3.89 -9.14
CA GLU A 55 6.58 -3.36 -10.33
C GLU A 55 8.04 -3.79 -10.38
N GLU A 56 8.74 -3.74 -9.25
CA GLU A 56 10.13 -4.19 -9.10
C GLU A 56 10.30 -5.73 -9.13
N GLY A 57 9.21 -6.49 -9.29
CA GLY A 57 9.21 -7.96 -9.27
C GLY A 57 9.36 -8.58 -7.87
N ASN A 58 9.35 -7.76 -6.82
CA ASN A 58 9.44 -8.20 -5.42
C ASN A 58 8.07 -8.65 -4.89
N TYR A 59 7.49 -9.67 -5.52
CA TYR A 59 6.11 -10.09 -5.28
C TYR A 59 5.83 -10.54 -3.84
N GLU A 60 6.78 -11.19 -3.17
CA GLU A 60 6.61 -11.57 -1.77
C GLU A 60 6.55 -10.34 -0.87
N ALA A 61 7.39 -9.33 -1.13
CA ALA A 61 7.37 -8.08 -0.38
C ALA A 61 6.06 -7.32 -0.61
N ALA A 62 5.58 -7.27 -1.86
CA ALA A 62 4.28 -6.70 -2.18
C ALA A 62 3.13 -7.40 -1.41
N TRP A 63 3.09 -8.73 -1.47
CA TRP A 63 2.11 -9.53 -0.72
C TRP A 63 2.19 -9.30 0.79
N ARG A 64 3.41 -9.24 1.36
CA ARG A 64 3.61 -8.96 2.79
C ARG A 64 3.06 -7.59 3.21
N ILE A 65 3.13 -6.59 2.33
CA ILE A 65 2.54 -5.26 2.59
C ILE A 65 1.00 -5.37 2.62
N ILE A 66 0.40 -6.10 1.68
CA ILE A 66 -1.06 -6.31 1.66
C ILE A 66 -1.53 -7.00 2.96
N MET A 67 -0.83 -8.07 3.35
CA MET A 67 -1.15 -8.86 4.55
C MET A 67 -1.11 -8.07 5.87
N GLN A 68 -0.50 -6.88 5.90
CA GLN A 68 -0.54 -6.00 7.09
C GLN A 68 -1.96 -5.53 7.40
N SER A 69 -2.77 -5.30 6.37
CA SER A 69 -4.13 -4.75 6.48
C SER A 69 -5.20 -5.76 6.08
N ASN A 70 -4.93 -6.58 5.06
CA ASN A 70 -5.88 -7.51 4.46
C ASN A 70 -5.33 -8.95 4.49
N PRO A 71 -5.88 -9.85 5.33
CA PRO A 71 -5.39 -11.22 5.44
C PRO A 71 -5.92 -12.17 4.36
N LEU A 72 -6.76 -11.69 3.44
CA LEU A 72 -7.43 -12.52 2.43
C LEU A 72 -7.22 -11.98 1.00
N PRO A 73 -5.99 -11.63 0.57
CA PRO A 73 -5.76 -10.99 -0.73
C PRO A 73 -6.22 -11.85 -1.93
N ALA A 74 -6.07 -13.17 -1.86
CA ALA A 74 -6.52 -14.06 -2.92
C ALA A 74 -8.06 -14.08 -3.07
N VAL A 75 -8.79 -13.80 -1.99
CA VAL A 75 -10.26 -13.71 -1.99
C VAL A 75 -10.70 -12.31 -2.39
N MET A 76 -10.12 -11.27 -1.78
CA MET A 76 -10.46 -9.88 -2.04
C MET A 76 -10.11 -9.45 -3.47
N GLY A 77 -9.03 -9.97 -4.05
CA GLY A 77 -8.72 -9.88 -5.48
C GLY A 77 -9.79 -10.46 -6.43
N ARG A 78 -10.84 -11.11 -5.91
CA ARG A 78 -11.97 -11.66 -6.69
C ARG A 78 -13.33 -11.11 -6.28
N ALA A 79 -13.52 -10.88 -4.98
CA ALA A 79 -14.81 -10.49 -4.42
C ALA A 79 -14.96 -8.98 -4.18
N CYS A 80 -13.86 -8.23 -4.14
CA CYS A 80 -13.89 -6.79 -3.89
C CYS A 80 -14.52 -6.03 -5.07
N PHE A 81 -15.34 -5.02 -4.78
CA PHE A 81 -15.88 -4.08 -5.77
C PHE A 81 -14.89 -2.97 -6.17
N HIS A 82 -13.61 -3.13 -5.79
CA HIS A 82 -12.48 -2.29 -6.19
C HIS A 82 -12.75 -0.77 -6.14
N PRO A 83 -13.24 -0.22 -5.01
CA PRO A 83 -13.48 1.23 -4.86
C PRO A 83 -12.18 2.06 -4.97
N CYS A 84 -11.03 1.45 -4.72
CA CYS A 84 -9.72 2.03 -4.92
C CYS A 84 -9.43 2.37 -6.39
N GLU A 85 -9.98 1.62 -7.34
CA GLU A 85 -9.84 1.88 -8.77
C GLU A 85 -10.74 3.05 -9.20
N LEU A 86 -11.94 3.17 -8.62
CA LEU A 86 -12.83 4.33 -8.83
C LEU A 86 -12.19 5.64 -8.36
N ALA A 87 -11.45 5.59 -7.25
CA ALA A 87 -10.73 6.75 -6.72
C ALA A 87 -9.38 7.02 -7.41
N CYS A 88 -8.95 6.17 -8.36
CA CYS A 88 -7.62 6.29 -8.96
C CYS A 88 -7.47 7.59 -9.77
N ASN A 89 -6.39 8.35 -9.54
CA ASN A 89 -6.10 9.58 -10.30
C ASN A 89 -6.00 9.35 -11.81
N ARG A 90 -5.61 8.14 -12.25
CA ARG A 90 -5.48 7.80 -13.68
C ARG A 90 -6.81 7.79 -14.43
N VAL A 91 -7.94 7.62 -13.73
CA VAL A 91 -9.29 7.66 -14.35
C VAL A 91 -9.55 8.99 -15.08
N GLN A 92 -8.86 10.07 -14.69
CA GLN A 92 -8.97 11.37 -15.34
C GLN A 92 -8.09 11.53 -16.58
N ILE A 93 -7.24 10.53 -16.88
CA ILE A 93 -6.26 10.57 -17.98
C ILE A 93 -6.59 9.47 -18.99
N ASP A 94 -6.63 8.23 -18.53
CA ASP A 94 -6.90 7.04 -19.34
C ASP A 94 -7.80 6.05 -18.59
N GLU A 95 -7.22 5.02 -17.98
CA GLU A 95 -7.93 3.98 -17.25
C GLU A 95 -7.34 3.82 -15.84
N ALA A 96 -8.15 3.31 -14.92
CA ALA A 96 -7.66 2.99 -13.59
C ALA A 96 -6.55 1.94 -13.68
N VAL A 97 -5.60 2.02 -12.75
CA VAL A 97 -4.66 0.91 -12.53
C VAL A 97 -5.49 -0.32 -12.14
N GLY A 98 -5.24 -1.48 -12.74
CA GLY A 98 -5.88 -2.76 -12.41
C GLY A 98 -5.42 -3.31 -11.05
N ILE A 99 -5.65 -2.54 -9.98
CA ILE A 99 -5.25 -2.82 -8.60
C ILE A 99 -5.78 -4.20 -8.17
N ASN A 100 -7.06 -4.48 -8.42
CA ASN A 100 -7.69 -5.72 -8.00
C ASN A 100 -7.11 -6.95 -8.73
N ALA A 101 -6.75 -6.80 -10.01
CA ALA A 101 -6.10 -7.85 -10.77
C ALA A 101 -4.69 -8.17 -10.25
N VAL A 102 -3.93 -7.14 -9.85
CA VAL A 102 -2.60 -7.33 -9.24
C VAL A 102 -2.72 -7.95 -7.84
N GLU A 103 -3.68 -7.51 -7.02
CA GLU A 103 -3.97 -8.10 -5.71
C GLU A 103 -4.29 -9.60 -5.83
N ARG A 104 -5.14 -9.96 -6.80
CA ARG A 104 -5.47 -11.35 -7.13
C ARG A 104 -4.22 -12.15 -7.49
N PHE A 105 -3.40 -11.62 -8.40
CA PHE A 105 -2.16 -12.27 -8.83
C PHE A 105 -1.22 -12.50 -7.65
N LEU A 106 -1.01 -11.50 -6.79
CA LEU A 106 -0.16 -11.62 -5.61
C LEU A 106 -0.69 -12.65 -4.62
N GLY A 107 -2.00 -12.68 -4.39
CA GLY A 107 -2.65 -13.68 -3.55
C GLY A 107 -2.49 -15.10 -4.07
N ASP A 108 -2.71 -15.30 -5.37
CA ASP A 108 -2.54 -16.60 -6.03
C ASP A 108 -1.08 -17.06 -5.97
N ARG A 109 -0.14 -16.16 -6.28
CA ARG A 109 1.29 -16.43 -6.26
C ARG A 109 1.79 -16.80 -4.86
N ALA A 110 1.22 -16.19 -3.82
CA ALA A 110 1.53 -16.50 -2.43
C ALA A 110 1.09 -17.91 -2.04
N ILE A 111 -0.08 -18.34 -2.50
CA ILE A 111 -0.59 -19.70 -2.29
C ILE A 111 0.33 -20.72 -3.00
N GLU A 112 0.65 -20.47 -4.26
CA GLU A 112 1.54 -21.33 -5.06
C GLU A 112 2.94 -21.44 -4.46
N ALA A 113 3.50 -20.33 -3.97
CA ALA A 113 4.82 -20.29 -3.34
C ALA A 113 4.82 -20.81 -1.89
N GLY A 114 3.64 -20.96 -1.28
CA GLY A 114 3.51 -21.29 0.14
C GLY A 114 4.03 -20.19 1.08
N TRP A 115 3.93 -18.91 0.69
CA TRP A 115 4.34 -17.79 1.54
C TRP A 115 3.52 -17.73 2.83
N ARG A 116 4.20 -17.40 3.93
CA ARG A 116 3.58 -17.32 5.25
C ARG A 116 3.97 -16.03 5.95
N VAL A 117 3.03 -15.51 6.74
CA VAL A 117 3.30 -14.44 7.69
C VAL A 117 3.75 -15.09 8.99
N GLU A 118 4.95 -14.73 9.45
CA GLU A 118 5.48 -15.19 10.72
C GLU A 118 5.02 -14.26 11.83
N SER A 119 4.48 -14.82 12.92
CA SER A 119 4.20 -14.03 14.12
C SER A 119 5.49 -13.92 14.94
N ALA A 120 6.11 -12.74 14.96
CA ALA A 120 7.26 -12.46 15.82
C ALA A 120 6.87 -11.94 17.22
N ALA A 121 5.58 -11.69 17.48
CA ALA A 121 5.14 -11.15 18.75
C ALA A 121 5.29 -12.20 19.88
N PRO A 122 5.86 -11.80 21.04
CA PRO A 122 5.84 -12.65 22.22
C PRO A 122 4.40 -12.91 22.66
N SER A 123 4.19 -14.02 23.38
CA SER A 123 2.88 -14.31 23.94
C SER A 123 2.42 -13.16 24.85
N SER A 124 1.23 -12.67 24.57
CA SER A 124 0.55 -11.64 25.39
C SER A 124 -0.05 -12.22 26.68
N GLY A 125 -0.13 -13.54 26.82
CA GLY A 125 -0.82 -14.23 27.91
C GLY A 125 -2.36 -14.10 27.90
N ARG A 126 -2.94 -13.48 26.87
CA ARG A 126 -4.39 -13.31 26.72
C ARG A 126 -4.97 -14.34 25.76
N ARG A 127 -6.15 -14.85 26.10
CA ARG A 127 -6.95 -15.77 25.28
C ARG A 127 -8.21 -15.07 24.75
N VAL A 128 -8.50 -15.25 23.47
CA VAL A 128 -9.65 -14.64 22.80
C VAL A 128 -10.45 -15.72 22.06
N LEU A 129 -11.75 -15.78 22.31
CA LEU A 129 -12.68 -16.60 21.55
C LEU A 129 -13.33 -15.75 20.45
N VAL A 130 -13.21 -16.19 19.20
CA VAL A 130 -13.89 -15.62 18.05
C VAL A 130 -15.05 -16.54 17.66
N VAL A 131 -16.27 -16.02 17.65
CA VAL A 131 -17.46 -16.77 17.24
C VAL A 131 -17.77 -16.46 15.77
N GLY A 132 -17.67 -17.48 14.93
CA GLY A 132 -17.85 -17.42 13.48
C GLY A 132 -16.54 -17.37 12.71
N SER A 133 -16.45 -18.19 11.65
CA SER A 133 -15.28 -18.33 10.77
C SER A 133 -15.47 -17.64 9.40
N GLY A 134 -16.37 -16.66 9.33
CA GLY A 134 -16.51 -15.80 8.16
C GLY A 134 -15.31 -14.85 7.98
N PRO A 135 -15.30 -14.03 6.91
CA PRO A 135 -14.17 -13.15 6.60
C PRO A 135 -13.81 -12.21 7.77
N ALA A 136 -14.81 -11.66 8.45
CA ALA A 136 -14.58 -10.80 9.63
C ALA A 136 -13.93 -11.56 10.80
N GLY A 137 -14.41 -12.77 11.10
CA GLY A 137 -13.86 -13.59 12.19
C GLY A 137 -12.44 -14.06 11.89
N LEU A 138 -12.17 -14.48 10.66
CA LEU A 138 -10.82 -14.86 10.22
C LEU A 138 -9.86 -13.67 10.24
N ALA A 139 -10.31 -12.49 9.81
CA ALA A 139 -9.48 -11.28 9.85
C ALA A 139 -9.15 -10.88 11.30
N ALA A 140 -10.15 -10.87 12.19
CA ALA A 140 -9.93 -10.61 13.61
C ALA A 140 -8.95 -11.61 14.22
N ALA A 141 -9.15 -12.92 13.97
CA ALA A 141 -8.28 -13.96 14.49
C ALA A 141 -6.84 -13.82 13.99
N TYR A 142 -6.66 -13.49 12.70
CA TYR A 142 -5.35 -13.24 12.10
C TYR A 142 -4.59 -12.12 12.82
N HIS A 143 -5.20 -10.93 12.94
CA HIS A 143 -4.52 -9.79 13.55
C HIS A 143 -4.28 -10.01 15.06
N LEU A 144 -5.24 -10.61 15.77
CA LEU A 144 -5.05 -10.96 17.19
C LEU A 144 -3.88 -11.95 17.37
N ARG A 145 -3.74 -12.92 16.46
CA ARG A 145 -2.64 -13.89 16.52
C ARG A 145 -1.28 -13.24 16.21
N LEU A 146 -1.23 -12.27 15.30
CA LEU A 146 -0.04 -11.46 15.05
C LEU A 146 0.37 -10.60 16.26
N LEU A 147 -0.59 -10.17 17.07
CA LEU A 147 -0.35 -9.42 18.32
C LEU A 147 0.04 -10.33 19.50
N GLY A 148 0.19 -11.64 19.28
CA GLY A 148 0.62 -12.59 20.31
C GLY A 148 -0.50 -13.07 21.23
N HIS A 149 -1.77 -12.90 20.85
CA HIS A 149 -2.90 -13.50 21.56
C HIS A 149 -3.07 -14.97 21.18
N GLU A 150 -3.52 -15.78 22.14
CA GLU A 150 -4.03 -17.12 21.87
C GLU A 150 -5.48 -16.97 21.41
N VAL A 151 -5.80 -17.47 20.22
CA VAL A 151 -7.09 -17.28 19.59
C VAL A 151 -7.72 -18.62 19.27
N GLU A 152 -8.96 -18.80 19.71
CA GLU A 152 -9.80 -19.94 19.36
C GLU A 152 -10.97 -19.44 18.50
N VAL A 153 -11.25 -20.14 17.40
CA VAL A 153 -12.36 -19.79 16.50
C VAL A 153 -13.40 -20.91 16.55
N HIS A 154 -14.64 -20.58 16.93
CA HIS A 154 -15.75 -21.53 16.94
C HIS A 154 -16.68 -21.26 15.77
N GLU A 155 -17.01 -22.30 15.01
CA GLU A 155 -17.92 -22.23 13.87
C GLU A 155 -19.06 -23.22 14.07
N SER A 156 -20.28 -22.76 13.76
CA SER A 156 -21.50 -23.56 13.78
C SER A 156 -21.65 -24.46 12.54
N ALA A 157 -21.14 -23.99 11.39
CA ALA A 157 -21.18 -24.73 10.14
C ALA A 157 -20.16 -25.88 10.09
N PRO A 158 -20.38 -26.92 9.25
CA PRO A 158 -19.48 -28.06 9.16
C PRO A 158 -18.04 -27.74 8.75
N LEU A 159 -17.83 -26.66 7.99
CA LEU A 159 -16.53 -26.24 7.48
C LEU A 159 -16.36 -24.72 7.65
N PRO A 160 -15.11 -24.23 7.84
CA PRO A 160 -14.88 -22.82 8.02
C PRO A 160 -14.98 -22.02 6.72
N GLY A 161 -15.24 -20.72 6.84
CA GLY A 161 -15.21 -19.74 5.74
C GLY A 161 -16.45 -18.87 5.63
N GLY A 162 -17.53 -19.20 6.34
CA GLY A 162 -18.80 -18.47 6.28
C GLY A 162 -19.29 -18.25 4.85
N MET A 163 -19.67 -17.02 4.51
CA MET A 163 -20.16 -16.67 3.17
C MET A 163 -19.13 -16.88 2.05
N LEU A 164 -17.83 -16.95 2.35
CA LEU A 164 -16.82 -17.27 1.33
C LEU A 164 -16.92 -18.72 0.84
N ARG A 165 -17.55 -19.60 1.64
CA ARG A 165 -17.72 -21.02 1.34
C ARG A 165 -19.15 -21.38 0.96
N TYR A 166 -20.13 -20.79 1.65
CA TYR A 166 -21.54 -21.18 1.56
C TYR A 166 -22.42 -20.17 0.81
N GLY A 167 -21.86 -19.03 0.39
CA GLY A 167 -22.56 -17.94 -0.27
C GLY A 167 -22.47 -17.96 -1.79
#